data_AF-A0A967GZM3-F1
#
_entry.id   AF-A0A967GZM3-F1
#
_cell.length_a   1.000
_cell.length_b   1.000
_cell.length_c   1.000
_cell.angle_alpha   90.00
_cell.angle_beta   90.00
_cell.angle_gamma   90.00
#
_symmetry.space_group_name_H-M   'P 1'
#
loop_
_entity.id
_entity.type
_entity.pdbx_description
1 polymer ?
#
loop_
_entity_poly.entity_id
_entity_poly.type
_entity_poly.pdbx_seq_one_letter_code
_entity_poly.pdbx_strand_id
1 'polypeptide(L)'
;MVDHPDVLFAGDFKPALFRLGEFWRAITANLLHSSLGHFLLNLIGLRLLGNLVERPLGGSSAFLVLVASALGAMTASYVAD
;
A
#
# COMPACT_ATOMS: atom_id res chain seq x y z
N MET A 1 6.12 -16.60 6.68
CA MET A 1 6.77 -15.72 7.67
C MET A 1 8.14 -15.43 7.10
N VAL A 2 8.32 -14.25 6.52
CA VAL A 2 9.58 -13.87 5.88
C VAL A 2 10.36 -13.13 6.96
N ASP A 3 11.23 -13.86 7.67
CA ASP A 3 12.11 -13.33 8.74
C ASP A 3 13.28 -12.55 8.14
N HIS A 4 12.97 -11.55 7.33
CA HIS A 4 13.94 -10.67 6.68
C HIS A 4 13.80 -9.26 7.27
N PRO A 5 14.44 -8.99 8.42
CA PRO A 5 14.37 -7.68 9.08
C PRO A 5 14.89 -6.56 8.18
N ASP A 6 15.75 -6.88 7.22
CA ASP A 6 16.26 -6.02 6.16
C ASP A 6 15.15 -5.54 5.22
N VAL A 7 14.22 -6.41 4.82
CA VAL A 7 13.09 -6.05 3.94
C VAL A 7 12.12 -5.11 4.64
N LEU A 8 11.81 -5.39 5.91
CA LEU A 8 10.98 -4.49 6.73
C LEU A 8 11.68 -3.15 6.94
N PHE A 9 12.96 -3.17 7.29
CA PHE A 9 13.71 -1.94 7.49
C PHE A 9 13.79 -1.08 6.23
N ALA A 10 13.99 -1.68 5.07
CA ALA A 10 14.14 -0.97 3.80
C ALA A 10 12.79 -0.43 3.25
N GLY A 11 11.71 -1.21 3.36
CA GLY A 11 10.47 -0.93 2.64
C GLY A 11 9.31 -0.40 3.48
N ASP A 12 9.33 -0.55 4.81
CA ASP A 12 8.23 -0.14 5.69
C ASP A 12 8.10 1.38 5.79
N PHE A 13 6.87 1.85 6.06
CA PHE A 13 6.58 3.26 6.18
C PHE A 13 7.00 3.77 7.56
N LYS A 14 8.07 4.56 7.58
CA LYS A 14 8.58 5.22 8.78
C LYS A 14 8.53 6.74 8.60
N PRO A 15 7.59 7.46 9.22
CA PRO A 15 7.40 8.90 9.00
C PRO A 15 8.67 9.72 9.26
N ALA A 16 9.47 9.34 10.26
CA ALA A 16 10.76 9.98 10.53
C ALA A 16 11.74 9.89 9.35
N LEU A 17 11.88 8.72 8.71
CA LEU A 17 12.76 8.53 7.56
C LEU A 17 12.18 9.15 6.29
N PHE A 18 10.85 9.12 6.15
CA PHE A 18 10.15 9.82 5.08
C PHE A 18 10.44 11.33 5.11
N ARG A 19 10.43 11.95 6.30
CA ARG A 19 10.81 13.38 6.48
C ARG A 19 12.27 13.68 6.12
N LEU A 20 13.14 12.66 6.14
CA LEU A 20 14.55 12.77 5.74
C LEU A 20 14.77 12.55 4.23
N GLY A 21 13.69 12.41 3.44
CA GLY A 21 13.77 12.27 1.99
C GLY A 21 13.61 10.85 1.47
N GLU A 22 13.32 9.87 2.33
CA GLU A 22 13.09 8.48 1.92
C GLU A 22 11.67 8.26 1.35
N PHE A 23 11.30 9.06 0.34
CA PHE A 23 9.92 9.14 -0.18
C PHE A 23 9.41 7.84 -0.79
N TRP A 24 10.30 6.97 -1.27
CA TRP A 24 9.94 5.66 -1.80
C TRP A 24 9.18 4.81 -0.79
N ARG A 25 9.37 5.05 0.52
CA ARG A 25 8.67 4.33 1.61
C ARG A 25 7.17 4.47 1.53
N ALA A 26 6.65 5.60 1.04
CA ALA A 26 5.22 5.78 0.82
C ALA A 26 4.67 4.84 -0.28
N ILE A 27 5.52 4.34 -1.17
CA ILE A 27 5.11 3.41 -2.21
C ILE A 27 5.40 1.97 -1.77
N THR A 28 6.62 1.69 -1.33
CA THR A 28 7.07 0.33 -1.02
C THR A 28 6.31 -0.31 0.14
N ALA A 29 5.87 0.49 1.13
CA ALA A 29 5.13 -0.02 2.27
C ALA A 29 3.79 -0.65 1.88
N ASN A 30 3.14 -0.15 0.82
CA ASN A 30 1.89 -0.71 0.30
C ASN A 30 2.07 -2.11 -0.33
N LEU A 31 3.32 -2.54 -0.58
CA LEU A 31 3.64 -3.85 -1.15
C LEU A 31 4.03 -4.87 -0.07
N LEU A 32 4.36 -4.40 1.14
CA LEU A 32 4.75 -5.26 2.24
C LEU A 32 3.53 -5.84 2.96
N HIS A 33 3.64 -7.11 3.35
CA HIS A 33 2.59 -7.83 4.05
C HIS A 33 3.18 -8.60 5.22
N SER A 34 2.57 -8.46 6.40
CA SER A 34 3.05 -9.10 7.63
C SER A 34 2.75 -10.60 7.72
N SER A 35 1.74 -11.08 6.98
CA SER A 35 1.37 -12.50 6.96
C SER A 35 0.77 -12.91 5.62
N LEU A 36 0.79 -14.23 5.36
CA LEU A 36 0.15 -14.81 4.18
C LEU A 36 -1.35 -14.55 4.17
N GLY A 37 -2.01 -14.57 5.35
CA GLY A 37 -3.45 -14.30 5.46
C GLY A 37 -3.80 -12.86 5.04
N HIS A 38 -3.07 -11.86 5.53
CA HIS A 38 -3.26 -10.46 5.13
C HIS A 38 -3.03 -10.27 3.62
N PHE A 39 -1.99 -10.90 3.08
CA PHE A 39 -1.71 -10.87 1.64
C PHE A 39 -2.86 -11.46 0.81
N LEU A 40 -3.35 -12.65 1.16
CA LEU A 40 -4.44 -13.30 0.44
C LEU A 40 -5.75 -12.49 0.53
N LEU A 41 -6.06 -11.93 1.70
CA LEU A 41 -7.22 -11.06 1.87
C LEU A 41 -7.13 -9.80 1.00
N ASN A 42 -5.94 -9.19 0.92
CA ASN A 42 -5.72 -8.04 0.03
C ASN A 42 -5.87 -8.42 -1.44
N LEU A 43 -5.39 -9.59 -1.87
CA LEU A 43 -5.57 -10.05 -3.25
C LEU A 43 -7.05 -10.31 -3.59
N ILE A 44 -7.79 -10.95 -2.67
CA ILE A 44 -9.23 -11.18 -2.84
C ILE A 44 -9.97 -9.84 -2.88
N GLY A 45 -9.67 -8.93 -1.94
CA GLY A 45 -10.24 -7.60 -1.88
C GLY A 45 -9.95 -6.80 -3.15
N LEU A 46 -8.70 -6.77 -3.61
CA LEU A 46 -8.29 -6.10 -4.83
C LEU A 46 -9.02 -6.65 -6.05
N ARG A 47 -9.22 -7.97 -6.15
CA ARG A 47 -9.99 -8.57 -7.24
C ARG A 47 -11.46 -8.20 -7.18
N LEU A 48 -12.10 -8.32 -6.01
CA LEU A 48 -13.54 -8.10 -5.87
C LEU A 48 -13.90 -6.61 -5.97
N LEU A 49 -13.24 -5.77 -5.17
CA LEU A 49 -13.47 -4.32 -5.14
C LEU A 49 -12.91 -3.65 -6.40
N GLY A 50 -11.74 -4.08 -6.89
CA GLY A 50 -11.18 -3.58 -8.14
C GLY A 50 -12.13 -3.81 -9.32
N ASN A 51 -12.70 -5.01 -9.46
CA ASN A 51 -13.71 -5.26 -10.49
C ASN A 51 -14.97 -4.41 -10.32
N LEU A 52 -15.39 -4.15 -9.07
CA LEU A 52 -16.56 -3.32 -8.79
C LEU A 52 -16.34 -1.86 -9.20
N VAL A 53 -15.12 -1.35 -9.05
CA VAL A 53 -14.73 0.02 -9.43
C VAL A 53 -14.42 0.11 -10.94
N GLU A 54 -13.73 -0.88 -11.50
CA GLU A 54 -13.31 -0.92 -12.89
C GLU A 54 -14.47 -1.05 -13.87
N ARG A 55 -15.50 -1.84 -13.53
CA ARG A 55 -16.68 -2.04 -14.40
C ARG A 55 -17.38 -0.72 -14.79
N PRO A 56 -17.72 0.19 -13.85
CA PRO A 56 -18.36 1.46 -14.19
C PRO A 56 -17.37 2.55 -14.63
N LEU A 57 -16.13 2.57 -14.14
CA LEU A 57 -15.21 3.70 -14.37
C LEU A 57 -14.16 3.45 -15.47
N GLY A 58 -13.98 2.20 -15.89
CA GLY A 58 -12.89 1.77 -16.77
C GLY A 58 -11.55 1.62 -16.04
N GLY A 59 -10.61 0.93 -16.70
CA GLY A 59 -9.32 0.54 -16.11
C GLY A 59 -8.45 1.72 -15.67
N SER A 60 -8.35 2.79 -16.47
CA SER A 60 -7.53 3.95 -16.14
C SER A 60 -8.03 4.67 -14.87
N SER A 61 -9.34 4.86 -14.75
CA SER A 61 -9.95 5.47 -13.58
C SER A 61 -9.80 4.58 -12.34
N ALA A 62 -9.98 3.27 -12.49
CA ALA A 62 -9.77 2.32 -11.39
C ALA A 62 -8.31 2.32 -10.92
N PHE A 63 -7.35 2.42 -11.84
CA PHE A 63 -5.93 2.57 -11.50
C PHE A 63 -5.66 3.87 -10.72
N LEU A 64 -6.25 5.00 -11.14
CA LEU A 64 -6.12 6.25 -10.40
C LEU A 64 -6.72 6.17 -9.00
N VAL A 65 -7.87 5.51 -8.85
CA VAL A 65 -8.49 5.24 -7.54
C VAL A 65 -7.57 4.40 -6.67
N LEU A 66 -6.94 3.37 -7.24
CA LEU A 66 -5.98 2.53 -6.52
C LEU A 66 -4.77 3.34 -6.02
N VAL A 67 -4.15 4.14 -6.90
CA VAL A 67 -3.01 5.00 -6.56
C VAL A 67 -3.39 6.03 -5.50
N ALA A 68 -4.54 6.70 -5.68
CA ALA A 68 -5.04 7.68 -4.72
C ALA A 68 -5.33 7.05 -3.36
N SER A 69 -5.86 5.83 -3.32
CA SER A 69 -6.12 5.10 -2.08
C SER A 69 -4.81 4.73 -1.36
N ALA A 70 -3.79 4.27 -2.09
CA ALA A 70 -2.48 3.96 -1.52
C ALA A 70 -1.80 5.21 -0.92
N LEU A 71 -1.83 6.34 -1.64
CA LEU A 71 -1.29 7.61 -1.13
C LEU A 71 -2.11 8.16 0.05
N GLY A 72 -3.44 8.03 -0.01
CA GLY A 72 -4.34 8.42 1.07
C GLY A 72 -4.07 7.64 2.35
N ALA A 73 -3.85 6.32 2.25
CA ALA A 73 -3.46 5.49 3.38
C ALA A 73 -2.14 5.95 4.01
N MET A 74 -1.11 6.23 3.20
CA MET A 74 0.17 6.75 3.72
C MET A 74 0.05 8.13 4.35
N THR A 75 -0.80 8.99 3.78
CA THR A 75 -1.06 10.32 4.35
C THR A 75 -1.75 10.19 5.71
N ALA A 76 -2.75 9.31 5.83
CA ALA A 76 -3.41 9.03 7.09
C ALA A 76 -2.42 8.47 8.13
N SER A 77 -1.56 7.53 7.74
CA SER A 77 -0.50 7.01 8.61
C SER A 77 0.50 8.07 9.04
N TYR A 78 0.86 9.00 8.14
CA TYR A 78 1.77 10.11 8.45
C TYR A 78 1.17 11.13 9.44
N VAL A 79 -0.13 11.39 9.33
CA VAL A 79 -0.85 12.31 10.24
C VAL A 79 -1.12 11.68 11.60
N ALA A 80 -1.21 10.35 11.67
CA ALA A 80 -1.46 9.60 12.91
C ALA A 80 -0.19 9.29 13.74
N ASP A 81 1.00 9.64 13.24
CA ASP A 81 2.32 9.50 13.90
C ASP A 81 2.64 10.70 14.81
#